data_AF-A0A6H9L736-F1
#
_entry.id   AF-A0A6H9L736-F1
#
_cell.length_a   1.000
_cell.length_b   1.000
_cell.length_c   1.000
_cell.angle_alpha   90.00
_cell.angle_beta   90.00
_cell.angle_gamma   90.00
#
_symmetry.space_group_name_H-M   'P 1'
#
loop_
_entity.id
_entity.type
_entity.pdbx_description
1 polymer ?
#
loop_
_entity_poly.entity_id
_entity_poly.type
_entity_poly.pdbx_seq_one_letter_code
_entity_poly.pdbx_strand_id
1 'polypeptide(L)'
;MSYFSLSPVEFWDETRTIDNIKISALQELLNASRATDAFKSALTNFLKTPTANANIRYQVGTPAVKIVRTIMKLLEEFPLLPIESVSIKANSGCSTFAGEIHVEPENKKFKFLWDCQWRALENDVKNNWGMPDQIKAAQDFGYQCFKLFEEVK
;
A
#
# COMPACT_ATOMS: atom_id res chain seq x y z
N MET A 1 -38.54 -0.59 28.20
CA MET A 1 -37.66 0.01 27.17
C MET A 1 -36.33 -0.71 27.22
N SER A 2 -36.20 -1.74 26.40
CA SER A 2 -34.99 -2.58 26.35
C SER A 2 -34.00 -1.97 25.38
N TYR A 3 -32.85 -1.54 25.87
CA TYR A 3 -31.73 -1.14 25.04
C TYR A 3 -31.06 -2.42 24.49
N PHE A 4 -31.14 -2.62 23.18
CA PHE A 4 -30.30 -3.59 22.49
C PHE A 4 -28.85 -3.11 22.55
N SER A 5 -28.03 -3.85 23.28
CA SER A 5 -26.57 -3.82 23.18
C SER A 5 -26.19 -4.29 21.77
N LEU A 6 -25.79 -3.34 20.92
CA LEU A 6 -25.09 -3.67 19.68
C LEU A 6 -23.65 -4.04 20.05
N SER A 7 -23.23 -5.21 19.59
CA SER A 7 -21.86 -5.73 19.68
C SER A 7 -20.84 -4.71 19.15
N PRO A 8 -19.62 -4.67 19.69
CA PRO A 8 -18.58 -3.81 19.15
C PRO A 8 -18.30 -4.26 17.73
N VAL A 9 -18.60 -3.40 16.75
CA VAL A 9 -17.96 -3.48 15.44
C VAL A 9 -16.48 -3.35 15.75
N GLU A 10 -15.69 -4.38 15.47
CA GLU A 10 -14.23 -4.32 15.54
C GLU A 10 -13.79 -3.15 14.67
N PHE A 11 -13.57 -2.02 15.34
CA PHE A 11 -12.99 -0.83 14.77
C PHE A 11 -11.56 -1.22 14.46
N TRP A 12 -11.32 -1.60 13.20
CA TRP A 12 -10.00 -1.91 12.67
C TRP A 12 -9.12 -0.69 12.88
N ASP A 13 -8.31 -0.74 13.93
CA ASP A 13 -7.33 0.27 14.26
C ASP A 13 -6.35 0.39 13.08
N GLU A 14 -6.51 1.44 12.28
CA GLU A 14 -5.69 1.70 11.10
C GLU A 14 -4.20 1.80 11.45
N THR A 15 -3.86 2.07 12.72
CA THR A 15 -2.47 2.13 13.20
C THR A 15 -1.81 0.75 13.32
N ARG A 16 -2.55 -0.33 13.61
CA ARG A 16 -2.03 -1.71 13.62
C ARG A 16 -1.67 -2.24 12.23
N THR A 17 -2.07 -1.55 11.17
CA THR A 17 -1.90 -2.04 9.79
C THR A 17 -0.52 -1.74 9.20
N ILE A 18 0.21 -0.75 9.73
CA ILE A 18 1.60 -0.49 9.34
C ILE A 18 2.55 -1.54 9.93
N ASP A 19 2.21 -2.16 11.06
CA ASP A 19 3.02 -3.18 11.72
C ASP A 19 3.31 -4.42 10.84
N ASN A 20 2.52 -4.65 9.79
CA ASN A 20 2.74 -5.71 8.80
C ASN A 20 3.64 -5.29 7.62
N ILE A 21 4.11 -4.04 7.58
CA ILE A 21 5.14 -3.63 6.62
C ILE A 21 6.48 -4.09 7.15
N LYS A 22 7.18 -4.91 6.37
CA LYS A 22 8.56 -5.30 6.66
C LYS A 22 9.45 -4.05 6.54
N ILE A 23 9.68 -3.36 7.66
CA ILE A 23 10.47 -2.12 7.71
C ILE A 23 11.86 -2.34 7.11
N SER A 24 12.49 -3.49 7.36
CA SER A 24 13.77 -3.86 6.74
C SER A 24 13.70 -3.87 5.21
N ALA A 25 12.67 -4.50 4.64
CA ALA A 25 12.47 -4.53 3.19
C ALA A 25 12.25 -3.12 2.61
N LEU A 26 11.49 -2.27 3.30
CA LEU A 26 11.33 -0.88 2.88
C LEU A 26 12.68 -0.13 2.91
N GLN A 27 13.48 -0.31 3.97
CA GLN A 27 14.78 0.32 4.11
C GLN A 27 15.72 -0.09 2.96
N GLU A 28 15.72 -1.38 2.60
CA GLU A 28 16.48 -1.91 1.47
C GLU A 28 16.07 -1.25 0.15
N LEU A 29 14.76 -1.15 -0.12
CA LEU A 29 14.23 -0.47 -1.31
C LEU A 29 14.61 1.01 -1.34
N LEU A 30 14.50 1.71 -0.21
CA LEU A 30 14.89 3.11 -0.12
C LEU A 30 16.39 3.31 -0.38
N ASN A 31 17.24 2.42 0.15
CA ASN A 31 18.68 2.46 -0.06
C ASN A 31 19.06 2.18 -1.52
N ALA A 32 18.37 1.24 -2.18
CA ALA A 32 18.60 0.89 -3.58
C ALA A 32 18.03 1.94 -4.56
N SER A 33 17.07 2.76 -4.12
CA SER A 33 16.39 3.73 -4.98
C SER A 33 17.14 5.07 -5.15
N ARG A 34 16.92 5.71 -6.29
CA ARG A 34 17.29 7.10 -6.61
C ARG A 34 16.28 8.14 -6.09
N ALA A 35 15.34 7.74 -5.23
CA ALA A 35 14.49 8.69 -4.53
C ALA A 35 15.33 9.73 -3.77
N THR A 36 14.82 10.94 -3.62
CA THR A 36 15.55 12.00 -2.90
C THR A 36 15.53 11.75 -1.39
N ASP A 37 16.52 12.29 -0.67
CA ASP A 37 16.59 12.17 0.78
C ASP A 37 15.36 12.77 1.47
N ALA A 38 14.79 13.85 0.90
CA ALA A 38 13.54 14.43 1.35
C ALA A 38 12.38 13.44 1.23
N PHE A 39 12.25 12.75 0.09
CA PHE A 39 11.23 11.72 -0.09
C PHE A 39 11.42 10.53 0.85
N LYS A 40 12.66 10.02 0.98
CA LYS A 40 13.00 8.91 1.90
C LYS A 40 12.64 9.26 3.35
N SER A 41 12.95 10.49 3.77
CA SER A 41 12.63 11.00 5.10
C SER A 41 11.12 11.14 5.30
N ALA A 42 10.42 11.69 4.29
CA ALA A 42 8.96 11.82 4.33
C ALA A 42 8.26 10.46 4.46
N LEU A 43 8.71 9.44 3.71
CA LEU A 43 8.14 8.09 3.80
C LEU A 43 8.43 7.44 5.16
N THR A 44 9.64 7.62 5.70
CA THR A 44 10.00 7.13 7.03
C THR A 44 9.14 7.78 8.12
N ASN A 45 8.86 9.07 8.00
CA ASN A 45 7.96 9.78 8.92
C ASN A 45 6.50 9.38 8.73
N PHE A 46 6.08 9.13 7.49
CA PHE A 46 4.74 8.66 7.16
C PHE A 46 4.42 7.31 7.82
N LEU A 47 5.41 6.44 8.01
CA LEU A 47 5.23 5.20 8.78
C LEU A 47 4.88 5.43 10.25
N LYS A 48 5.35 6.51 10.85
CA LYS A 48 5.12 6.84 12.26
C LYS A 48 3.81 7.58 12.45
N THR A 49 3.55 8.54 11.57
CA THR A 49 2.38 9.40 11.62
C THR A 49 1.84 9.56 10.20
N PRO A 50 0.84 8.75 9.80
CA PRO A 50 0.33 8.74 8.42
C PRO A 50 -0.46 10.01 8.10
N THR A 51 0.25 11.05 7.68
CA THR A 51 -0.35 12.32 7.27
C THR A 51 0.18 12.74 5.90
N ALA A 52 -0.73 13.26 5.07
CA ALA A 52 -0.37 13.82 3.78
C ALA A 52 0.61 14.99 3.96
N ASN A 53 1.59 15.06 3.07
CA ASN A 53 2.61 16.11 3.06
C ASN A 53 3.04 16.43 1.63
N ALA A 54 4.01 17.34 1.46
CA ALA A 54 4.46 17.77 0.14
C ALA A 54 5.00 16.61 -0.72
N ASN A 55 5.66 15.62 -0.12
CA ASN A 55 6.28 14.49 -0.82
C ASN A 55 5.32 13.30 -1.01
N ILE A 56 4.30 13.16 -0.15
CA ILE A 56 3.34 12.05 -0.21
C ILE A 56 1.92 12.62 -0.10
N ARG A 57 1.24 12.69 -1.25
CA ARG A 57 -0.14 13.19 -1.37
C ARG A 57 -1.07 12.03 -1.71
N TYR A 58 -2.27 12.02 -1.13
CA TYR A 58 -3.29 10.99 -1.37
C TYR A 58 -4.68 11.50 -1.05
N GLN A 59 -5.71 10.80 -1.53
CA GLN A 59 -7.11 11.12 -1.22
C GLN A 59 -7.46 10.78 0.23
N VAL A 60 -8.27 11.62 0.88
CA VAL A 60 -8.78 11.38 2.24
C VAL A 60 -9.49 10.03 2.31
N GLY A 61 -9.27 9.28 3.40
CA GLY A 61 -9.85 7.95 3.60
C GLY A 61 -9.08 6.80 2.92
N THR A 62 -7.92 7.08 2.30
CA THR A 62 -7.05 6.03 1.77
C THR A 62 -6.24 5.36 2.90
N PRO A 63 -6.30 4.03 3.07
CA PRO A 63 -5.55 3.35 4.13
C PRO A 63 -4.03 3.49 3.97
N ALA A 64 -3.34 3.90 5.03
CA ALA A 64 -1.90 4.15 5.04
C ALA A 64 -1.07 2.96 4.57
N VAL A 65 -1.41 1.74 5.02
CA VAL A 65 -0.70 0.52 4.62
C VAL A 65 -0.72 0.30 3.10
N LYS A 66 -1.82 0.65 2.43
CA LYS A 66 -1.98 0.47 0.98
C LYS A 66 -1.19 1.51 0.20
N ILE A 67 -1.11 2.73 0.72
CA ILE A 67 -0.21 3.78 0.20
C ILE A 67 1.23 3.29 0.25
N VAL A 68 1.71 2.82 1.42
CA VAL A 68 3.09 2.36 1.55
C VAL A 68 3.38 1.18 0.64
N ARG A 69 2.48 0.18 0.56
CA ARG A 69 2.64 -0.96 -0.36
C ARG A 69 2.78 -0.53 -1.82
N THR A 70 2.03 0.49 -2.24
CA THR A 70 2.12 1.06 -3.58
C THR A 70 3.46 1.77 -3.81
N ILE A 71 3.93 2.54 -2.83
CA ILE A 71 5.24 3.20 -2.91
C ILE A 71 6.37 2.17 -2.91
N MET A 72 6.30 1.11 -2.10
CA MET A 72 7.27 0.01 -2.12
C MET A 72 7.35 -0.64 -3.51
N LYS A 73 6.20 -0.89 -4.15
CA LYS A 73 6.18 -1.46 -5.51
C LYS A 73 6.80 -0.51 -6.54
N LEU A 74 6.54 0.80 -6.43
CA LEU A 74 7.18 1.82 -7.26
C LEU A 74 8.71 1.80 -7.11
N LEU A 75 9.21 1.73 -5.86
CA LEU A 75 10.65 1.69 -5.57
C LEU A 75 11.32 0.41 -6.08
N GLU A 76 10.61 -0.72 -6.03
CA GLU A 76 11.09 -2.02 -6.53
C GLU A 76 11.20 -2.04 -8.06
N GLU A 77 10.14 -1.65 -8.76
CA GLU A 77 10.07 -1.73 -10.23
C GLU A 77 10.92 -0.63 -10.90
N PHE A 78 11.04 0.54 -10.26
CA PHE A 78 11.70 1.71 -10.84
C PHE A 78 12.76 2.29 -9.89
N PRO A 79 13.79 1.52 -9.50
CA PRO A 79 14.79 1.98 -8.53
C PRO A 79 15.63 3.15 -9.04
N LEU A 80 15.73 3.32 -10.36
CA LEU A 80 16.49 4.42 -10.97
C LEU A 80 15.68 5.72 -11.16
N LEU A 81 14.39 5.72 -10.82
CA LEU A 81 13.54 6.89 -10.93
C LEU A 81 13.88 7.90 -9.82
N PRO A 82 14.16 9.18 -10.15
CA PRO A 82 14.51 10.20 -9.15
C PRO A 82 13.25 10.71 -8.44
N ILE A 83 12.67 9.90 -7.56
CA ILE A 83 11.38 10.21 -6.91
C ILE A 83 11.54 11.36 -5.91
N GLU A 84 10.89 12.49 -6.17
CA GLU A 84 10.81 13.64 -5.27
C GLU A 84 9.49 13.71 -4.51
N SER A 85 8.39 13.45 -5.21
CA SER A 85 7.07 13.36 -4.62
C SER A 85 6.18 12.40 -5.36
N VAL A 86 5.19 11.87 -4.65
CA VAL A 86 4.14 11.04 -5.22
C VAL A 86 2.77 11.60 -4.88
N SER A 87 1.83 11.43 -5.80
CA SER A 87 0.40 11.71 -5.60
C SER A 87 -0.41 10.49 -5.99
N ILE A 88 -1.16 9.92 -5.04
CA ILE A 88 -1.93 8.69 -5.24
C ILE A 88 -3.42 9.01 -5.27
N LYS A 89 -4.08 8.58 -6.35
CA LYS A 89 -5.53 8.66 -6.51
C LYS A 89 -6.06 7.26 -6.74
N ALA A 90 -6.80 6.72 -5.78
CA ALA A 90 -7.17 5.31 -5.80
C ALA A 90 -8.40 5.00 -4.96
N ASN A 91 -9.10 3.93 -5.34
CA ASN A 91 -10.21 3.36 -4.61
C ASN A 91 -9.74 2.15 -3.78
N SER A 92 -10.21 2.07 -2.53
CA SER A 92 -9.85 1.01 -1.58
C SER A 92 -11.07 0.15 -1.26
N GLY A 93 -10.98 -1.15 -1.52
CA GLY A 93 -11.90 -2.18 -1.03
C GLY A 93 -11.30 -2.99 0.13
N CYS A 94 -11.98 -4.03 0.62
CA CYS A 94 -11.42 -4.88 1.68
C CYS A 94 -10.14 -5.62 1.23
N SER A 95 -10.17 -6.20 0.03
CA SER A 95 -9.05 -6.98 -0.54
C SER A 95 -8.30 -6.27 -1.67
N THR A 96 -8.81 -5.13 -2.15
CA THR A 96 -8.32 -4.46 -3.35
C THR A 96 -7.89 -3.02 -3.09
N PHE A 97 -6.91 -2.55 -3.87
CA PHE A 97 -6.51 -1.15 -3.95
C PHE A 97 -6.09 -0.85 -5.38
N ALA A 98 -6.82 0.05 -6.05
CA ALA A 98 -6.66 0.27 -7.48
C ALA A 98 -6.74 1.75 -7.82
N GLY A 99 -5.87 2.20 -8.71
CA GLY A 99 -5.83 3.59 -9.13
C GLY A 99 -4.54 3.96 -9.84
N GLU A 100 -4.14 5.22 -9.65
CA GLU A 100 -2.95 5.80 -10.26
C GLU A 100 -2.03 6.42 -9.22
N ILE A 101 -0.73 6.28 -9.45
CA ILE A 101 0.32 7.00 -8.73
C ILE A 101 1.06 7.90 -9.74
N HIS A 102 1.10 9.19 -9.44
CA HIS A 102 1.81 10.20 -10.23
C HIS A 102 3.11 10.54 -9.49
N VAL A 103 4.21 10.67 -10.22
CA VAL A 103 5.56 10.75 -9.68
C VAL A 103 6.30 11.93 -10.28
N GLU A 104 6.83 12.79 -9.42
CA GLU A 104 7.67 13.93 -9.78
C GLU A 104 9.15 13.63 -9.55
N PRO A 105 10.08 14.28 -10.29
CA PRO A 105 9.88 15.41 -11.21
C PRO A 105 9.69 15.01 -12.68
N GLU A 106 9.81 13.71 -13.01
CA GLU A 106 9.68 13.23 -14.39
C GLU A 106 8.22 13.19 -14.88
N ASN A 107 7.25 13.60 -14.06
CA ASN A 107 5.81 13.57 -14.32
C ASN A 107 5.33 12.20 -14.85
N LYS A 108 5.89 11.12 -14.31
CA LYS A 108 5.50 9.75 -14.67
C LYS A 108 4.22 9.35 -13.96
N LYS A 109 3.44 8.50 -14.61
CA LYS A 109 2.18 7.98 -14.08
C LYS A 109 2.17 6.48 -14.18
N PHE A 110 1.70 5.83 -13.13
CA PHE A 110 1.56 4.38 -13.12
C PHE A 110 0.15 4.00 -12.71
N LYS A 111 -0.47 3.08 -13.46
CA LYS A 111 -1.70 2.41 -13.06
C LYS A 111 -1.35 1.18 -12.26
N PHE A 112 -2.14 0.92 -11.23
CA PHE A 112 -1.90 -0.24 -10.37
C PHE A 112 -3.20 -0.91 -9.92
N LEU A 113 -3.08 -2.21 -9.64
CA LEU A 113 -4.10 -3.02 -8.96
C LEU A 113 -3.40 -3.95 -7.97
N TRP A 114 -3.52 -3.64 -6.69
CA TRP A 114 -3.16 -4.52 -5.59
C TRP A 114 -4.39 -5.31 -5.17
N ASP A 115 -4.34 -6.64 -5.23
CA ASP A 115 -5.46 -7.54 -4.99
C ASP A 115 -4.98 -8.82 -4.28
N CYS A 116 -5.23 -8.88 -2.96
CA CYS A 116 -4.86 -10.04 -2.15
C CYS A 116 -5.73 -11.25 -2.40
N GLN A 117 -6.98 -11.07 -2.83
CA GLN A 117 -7.86 -12.19 -3.12
C GLN A 117 -7.39 -12.89 -4.40
N TRP A 118 -6.99 -12.12 -5.42
CA TRP A 118 -6.33 -12.65 -6.60
C TRP A 118 -5.04 -13.38 -6.25
N ARG A 119 -4.16 -12.78 -5.43
CA ARG A 119 -2.90 -13.42 -5.04
C ARG A 119 -3.13 -14.72 -4.26
N ALA A 120 -4.15 -14.76 -3.39
CA ALA A 120 -4.55 -15.98 -2.69
C ALA A 120 -4.98 -17.09 -3.65
N LEU A 121 -5.82 -16.76 -4.65
CA LEU A 121 -6.27 -17.69 -5.68
C LEU A 121 -5.12 -18.26 -6.50
N GLU A 122 -4.19 -17.41 -6.95
CA GLU A 122 -3.05 -17.82 -7.77
C GLU A 122 -2.11 -18.79 -7.03
N ASN A 123 -2.04 -18.68 -5.70
CA ASN A 123 -1.14 -19.48 -4.86
C ASN A 123 -1.87 -20.58 -4.08
N ASP A 124 -3.13 -20.89 -4.43
CA ASP A 124 -4.00 -21.84 -3.75
C ASP A 124 -4.11 -21.64 -2.22
N VAL A 125 -3.99 -20.39 -1.77
CA VAL A 125 -4.07 -20.03 -0.34
C VAL A 125 -5.53 -19.93 0.06
N LYS A 126 -5.97 -20.90 0.86
CA LYS A 126 -7.37 -21.07 1.28
C LYS A 126 -7.53 -20.98 2.79
N ASN A 127 -8.70 -20.53 3.22
CA ASN A 127 -9.12 -20.60 4.61
C ASN A 127 -9.72 -21.99 4.92
N ASN A 128 -10.14 -22.21 6.17
CA ASN A 128 -10.71 -23.48 6.62
C ASN A 128 -12.01 -23.90 5.90
N TRP A 129 -12.64 -23.00 5.13
CA TRP A 129 -13.82 -23.27 4.31
C TRP A 129 -13.50 -23.48 2.83
N GLY A 130 -12.22 -23.55 2.46
CA GLY A 130 -11.78 -23.72 1.08
C GLY A 130 -11.92 -22.47 0.20
N MET A 131 -12.29 -21.32 0.78
CA MET A 131 -12.36 -20.04 0.06
C MET A 131 -10.99 -19.34 0.10
N PRO A 132 -10.69 -18.45 -0.87
CA PRO A 132 -9.42 -17.71 -0.88
C PRO A 132 -9.18 -16.93 0.41
N ASP A 133 -8.03 -17.12 1.04
CA ASP A 133 -7.65 -16.42 2.27
C ASP A 133 -6.84 -15.16 1.94
N GLN A 134 -7.56 -14.07 1.69
CA GLN A 134 -6.99 -12.76 1.40
C GLN A 134 -6.23 -12.14 2.57
N ILE A 135 -6.55 -12.50 3.82
CA ILE A 135 -5.85 -12.01 5.01
C ILE A 135 -4.48 -12.67 5.08
N LYS A 136 -4.45 -14.00 4.96
CA LYS A 136 -3.20 -14.76 4.90
C LYS A 136 -2.34 -14.32 3.72
N ALA A 137 -2.92 -14.13 2.53
CA ALA A 137 -2.18 -13.60 1.39
C ALA A 137 -1.63 -12.18 1.65
N ALA A 138 -2.38 -11.30 2.32
CA ALA A 138 -1.89 -9.97 2.69
C ALA A 138 -0.72 -10.01 3.69
N GLN A 139 -0.67 -11.04 4.55
CA GLN A 139 0.41 -11.25 5.52
C GLN A 139 1.64 -11.88 4.85
N ASP A 140 1.43 -12.93 4.05
CA ASP A 140 2.50 -13.72 3.45
C ASP A 140 3.20 -12.95 2.31
N PHE A 141 2.42 -12.30 1.44
CA PHE A 141 2.94 -11.61 0.25
C PHE A 141 3.05 -10.08 0.42
N GLY A 142 2.30 -9.48 1.34
CA GLY A 142 2.42 -8.06 1.67
C GLY A 142 2.21 -7.13 0.47
N TYR A 143 3.24 -6.36 0.12
CA TYR A 143 3.17 -5.45 -1.04
C TYR A 143 3.22 -6.19 -2.38
N GLN A 144 3.56 -7.49 -2.42
CA GLN A 144 3.66 -8.25 -3.67
C GLN A 144 2.32 -8.70 -4.25
N CYS A 145 1.16 -8.28 -3.71
CA CYS A 145 -0.15 -8.64 -4.28
C CYS A 145 -0.56 -7.76 -5.47
N PHE A 146 0.38 -7.15 -6.20
CA PHE A 146 0.05 -6.42 -7.44
C PHE A 146 -0.24 -7.39 -8.58
N LYS A 147 -1.48 -7.35 -9.07
CA LYS A 147 -1.90 -7.96 -10.33
C LYS A 147 -1.50 -7.09 -11.54
N LEU A 148 -1.41 -5.78 -11.33
CA LEU A 148 -1.03 -4.79 -12.33
C LEU A 148 -0.16 -3.71 -11.68
N PHE A 149 0.92 -3.34 -12.35
CA PHE A 149 1.69 -2.12 -12.08
C PHE A 149 2.38 -1.70 -13.38
N GLU A 150 1.84 -0.71 -14.08
CA GLU A 150 2.31 -0.33 -15.42
C GLU A 150 2.39 1.19 -15.59
N GLU A 151 3.40 1.65 -16.34
CA GLU A 151 3.52 3.06 -16.72
C GLU A 151 2.44 3.43 -17.75
N VAL A 152 1.77 4.55 -17.52
CA VAL A 152 0.78 5.12 -18.43
C VAL A 152 1.52 6.01 -19.43
N LYS A 153 1.44 5.64 -20.71
CA LYS A 153 1.96 6.43 -21.83
C LYS A 153 1.09 7.64 -22.14
#